data_AF-C7N3B3-F1
#
_entry.id   AF-C7N3B3-F1
#
_cell.length_a   1.000
_cell.length_b   1.000
_cell.length_c   1.000
_cell.angle_alpha   90.00
_cell.angle_beta   90.00
_cell.angle_gamma   90.00
#
_symmetry.space_group_name_H-M   'P 1'
#
loop_
_entity.id
_entity.type
_entity.pdbx_description
1 polymer ?
#
loop_
_entity_poly.entity_id
_entity_poly.type
_entity_poly.pdbx_seq_one_letter_code
_entity_poly.pdbx_strand_id
1 'polypeptide(L)'
;MGGALAAVLVAVGVAVLVHAGLLLPSWVDWNAAQVEADLDGDGAEEVLGLSGRRMQVVETDGSVSQAPQEWKVSDAFAVDVDGDGLLEVVALVWKRGSFGPSRPFWIEKDNQGYSQHVFVLRYADGGFDQVWLSSDIRMDARKAWFDDDARLHLVTLDGQESIWTWGEWGFVLVE
;
A
#
# COMPACT_ATOMS: atom_id res chain seq x y z
N MET A 1 33.51 -24.12 -14.03
CA MET A 1 33.82 -22.84 -13.33
C MET A 1 33.12 -21.63 -13.95
N GLY A 2 32.91 -21.54 -15.28
CA GLY A 2 32.25 -20.37 -15.90
C GLY A 2 30.76 -20.16 -15.53
N GLY A 3 29.98 -21.23 -15.33
CA GLY A 3 28.55 -21.11 -15.00
C GLY A 3 28.26 -20.51 -13.62
N ALA A 4 29.07 -20.83 -12.61
CA ALA A 4 28.90 -20.31 -11.26
C ALA A 4 29.22 -18.80 -11.18
N LEU A 5 30.26 -18.35 -11.88
CA LEU A 5 30.62 -16.93 -11.93
C LEU A 5 29.54 -16.10 -12.63
N ALA A 6 28.97 -16.61 -13.73
CA ALA A 6 27.88 -15.95 -14.44
C ALA A 6 26.62 -15.83 -13.57
N ALA A 7 26.26 -16.88 -12.82
CA ALA A 7 25.12 -16.84 -11.91
C ALA A 7 25.28 -15.79 -10.80
N VAL A 8 26.49 -15.66 -10.23
CA VAL A 8 26.79 -14.65 -9.20
C VAL A 8 26.66 -13.23 -9.77
N LEU A 9 27.20 -12.97 -10.97
CA LEU A 9 27.09 -11.65 -11.60
C LEU A 9 25.63 -11.26 -11.89
N VAL A 10 24.81 -12.22 -12.32
CA VAL A 10 23.37 -12.00 -12.53
C VAL A 10 22.69 -11.69 -11.19
N ALA A 11 22.94 -12.47 -10.14
CA ALA A 11 22.34 -12.24 -8.83
C ALA A 11 22.71 -10.88 -8.24
N VAL A 12 23.99 -10.48 -8.35
CA VAL A 12 24.46 -9.15 -7.94
C VAL A 12 23.78 -8.06 -8.78
N GLY A 13 23.66 -8.25 -10.09
CA GLY A 13 22.97 -7.31 -10.97
C GLY A 13 21.49 -7.12 -10.56
N VAL A 14 20.78 -8.22 -10.29
CA VAL A 14 19.39 -8.17 -9.81
C VAL A 14 19.29 -7.46 -8.45
N ALA A 15 20.19 -7.76 -7.52
CA ALA A 15 20.21 -7.11 -6.21
C ALA A 15 20.44 -5.59 -6.32
N VAL A 16 21.35 -5.15 -7.21
CA VAL A 16 21.58 -3.73 -7.50
C VAL A 16 20.33 -3.07 -8.08
N LEU A 17 19.62 -3.75 -9.00
CA LEU A 17 18.37 -3.23 -9.57
C LEU A 17 17.24 -3.11 -8.52
N VAL A 18 17.14 -4.06 -7.59
CA VAL A 18 16.18 -3.99 -6.46
C VAL A 18 16.55 -2.83 -5.52
N HIS A 19 17.83 -2.72 -5.13
CA HIS A 19 18.28 -1.64 -4.26
C HIS A 19 18.12 -0.24 -4.90
N ALA A 20 18.25 -0.15 -6.23
CA ALA A 20 17.96 1.06 -6.99
C ALA A 20 16.45 1.31 -7.19
N GLY A 21 15.56 0.48 -6.64
CA GLY A 21 14.10 0.57 -6.79
C GLY A 21 13.58 0.23 -8.19
N LEU A 22 14.42 -0.28 -9.10
CA LEU A 22 13.99 -0.59 -10.48
C LEU A 22 13.14 -1.86 -10.55
N LEU A 23 13.28 -2.76 -9.57
CA LEU A 23 12.48 -3.98 -9.43
C LEU A 23 11.80 -4.00 -8.06
N LEU A 24 10.62 -4.63 -8.00
CA LEU A 24 9.98 -4.92 -6.72
C LEU A 24 10.83 -5.93 -5.95
N PRO A 25 11.00 -5.76 -4.63
CA PRO A 25 11.70 -6.75 -3.84
C PRO A 25 10.96 -8.10 -3.84
N SER A 26 11.73 -9.19 -3.91
CA SER A 26 11.17 -10.54 -3.92
C SER A 26 10.64 -11.00 -2.56
N TRP A 27 10.98 -10.27 -1.49
CA TRP A 27 10.57 -10.59 -0.13
C TRP A 27 9.15 -10.14 0.19
N VAL A 28 8.53 -9.29 -0.65
CA VAL A 28 7.18 -8.76 -0.42
C VAL A 28 6.18 -9.90 -0.47
N ASP A 29 5.44 -10.05 0.62
CA ASP A 29 4.29 -10.94 0.68
C ASP A 29 3.11 -10.23 0.01
N TRP A 30 2.59 -10.84 -1.06
CA TRP A 30 1.45 -10.32 -1.81
C TRP A 30 0.19 -11.00 -1.28
N ASN A 31 -0.42 -10.40 -0.26
CA ASN A 31 -1.57 -10.99 0.39
C ASN A 31 -2.80 -10.93 -0.52
N ALA A 32 -3.74 -11.83 -0.25
CA ALA A 32 -5.08 -11.76 -0.79
C ALA A 32 -6.02 -11.38 0.35
N ALA A 33 -6.99 -10.53 0.06
CA ALA A 33 -8.01 -10.10 1.00
C ALA A 33 -9.38 -10.13 0.31
N GLN A 34 -10.39 -10.46 1.09
CA GLN A 34 -11.79 -10.30 0.72
C GLN A 34 -12.52 -9.89 2.00
N VAL A 35 -13.01 -8.66 2.04
CA VAL A 35 -13.71 -8.09 3.19
C VAL A 35 -15.08 -7.62 2.70
N GLU A 36 -16.13 -8.09 3.36
CA GLU A 36 -17.52 -7.67 3.14
C GLU A 36 -17.85 -6.63 4.19
N ALA A 37 -18.16 -5.40 3.78
CA ALA A 37 -18.46 -4.29 4.67
C ALA A 37 -19.17 -3.14 3.92
N ASP A 38 -19.94 -2.35 4.66
CA ASP A 38 -20.52 -1.08 4.19
C ASP A 38 -19.41 -0.01 4.14
N LEU A 39 -18.84 0.23 2.97
CA LEU A 39 -17.68 1.10 2.77
C LEU A 39 -18.07 2.54 2.46
N ASP A 40 -19.28 2.77 1.92
CA ASP A 40 -19.76 4.10 1.56
C ASP A 40 -20.85 4.66 2.51
N GLY A 41 -21.33 3.84 3.44
CA GLY A 41 -22.28 4.22 4.49
C GLY A 41 -23.75 4.21 4.06
N ASP A 42 -24.09 3.56 2.93
CA ASP A 42 -25.45 3.50 2.42
C ASP A 42 -26.32 2.39 3.05
N GLY A 43 -25.69 1.49 3.82
CA GLY A 43 -26.31 0.36 4.51
C GLY A 43 -26.34 -0.94 3.72
N ALA A 44 -25.83 -0.98 2.49
CA ALA A 44 -25.47 -2.19 1.77
C ALA A 44 -24.02 -2.61 2.09
N GLU A 45 -23.66 -3.86 1.81
CA GLU A 45 -22.28 -4.32 1.98
C GLU A 45 -21.61 -4.44 0.60
N GLU A 46 -20.44 -3.83 0.46
CA GLU A 46 -19.55 -3.99 -0.68
C GLU A 46 -18.46 -5.01 -0.36
N VAL A 47 -17.78 -5.49 -1.41
CA VAL A 47 -16.66 -6.42 -1.27
C VAL A 47 -15.35 -5.74 -1.62
N LEU A 48 -14.54 -5.39 -0.61
CA LEU A 48 -13.13 -5.04 -0.81
C LEU A 48 -12.34 -6.31 -1.15
N GLY A 49 -11.81 -6.38 -2.36
CA GLY A 49 -11.01 -7.49 -2.87
C GLY A 49 -9.57 -7.09 -3.17
N LEU A 50 -8.62 -7.89 -2.72
CA LEU A 50 -7.20 -7.81 -3.11
C LEU A 50 -6.77 -9.15 -3.71
N SER A 51 -6.36 -9.11 -4.98
CA SER A 51 -5.76 -10.27 -5.64
C SER A 51 -4.82 -9.84 -6.77
N GLY A 52 -3.78 -10.64 -7.04
CA GLY A 52 -2.85 -10.32 -8.13
C GLY A 52 -2.19 -8.94 -8.02
N ARG A 53 -1.98 -8.45 -6.79
CA ARG A 53 -1.43 -7.12 -6.45
C ARG A 53 -2.34 -5.94 -6.83
N ARG A 54 -3.62 -6.21 -7.07
CA ARG A 54 -4.63 -5.22 -7.40
C ARG A 54 -5.78 -5.25 -6.41
N MET A 55 -6.11 -4.06 -5.94
CA MET A 55 -7.23 -3.83 -5.05
C MET A 55 -8.42 -3.32 -5.86
N GLN A 56 -9.60 -3.79 -5.50
CA GLN A 56 -10.87 -3.38 -6.08
C GLN A 56 -11.97 -3.42 -5.03
N VAL A 57 -13.05 -2.69 -5.26
CA VAL A 57 -14.32 -2.85 -4.55
C VAL A 57 -15.36 -3.34 -5.55
N VAL A 58 -16.20 -4.28 -5.13
CA VAL A 58 -17.33 -4.80 -5.90
C VAL A 58 -18.62 -4.43 -5.19
N GLU A 59 -19.47 -3.71 -5.91
CA GLU A 59 -20.80 -3.28 -5.48
C GLU A 59 -21.79 -4.45 -5.47
N THR A 60 -22.89 -4.28 -4.74
CA THR A 60 -23.99 -5.28 -4.71
C THR A 60 -24.58 -5.54 -6.11
N ASP A 61 -24.59 -4.54 -6.99
CA ASP A 61 -25.07 -4.68 -8.38
C ASP A 61 -24.04 -5.33 -9.35
N GLY A 62 -22.84 -5.64 -8.84
CA GLY A 62 -21.74 -6.23 -9.59
C GLY A 62 -20.81 -5.22 -10.28
N SER A 63 -21.03 -3.91 -10.10
CA SER A 63 -20.10 -2.88 -10.53
C SER A 63 -18.75 -3.03 -9.83
N VAL A 64 -17.66 -2.74 -10.54
CA VAL A 64 -16.29 -2.95 -10.01
C VAL A 64 -15.46 -1.69 -10.17
N SER A 65 -14.92 -1.22 -9.05
CA SER A 65 -14.04 -0.05 -8.99
C SER A 65 -12.64 -0.53 -8.64
N GLN A 66 -11.65 -0.18 -9.46
CA GLN A 66 -10.27 -0.65 -9.28
C GLN A 66 -9.34 0.50 -8.88
N ALA A 67 -8.40 0.21 -7.99
CA ALA A 67 -7.31 1.12 -7.71
C ALA A 67 -6.42 1.32 -8.96
N PRO A 68 -5.69 2.45 -9.07
CA PRO A 68 -4.80 2.72 -10.19
C PRO A 68 -3.82 1.57 -10.46
N GLN A 69 -3.62 1.23 -11.74
CA GLN A 69 -2.85 0.04 -12.14
C GLN A 69 -1.37 0.12 -11.71
N GLU A 70 -0.83 1.33 -11.58
CA GLU A 70 0.52 1.62 -11.13
C GLU A 70 0.73 1.30 -9.64
N TRP A 71 -0.35 1.21 -8.85
CA TRP A 71 -0.29 0.78 -7.46
C TRP A 71 -0.20 -0.74 -7.41
N LYS A 72 0.89 -1.24 -6.81
CA LYS A 72 1.07 -2.67 -6.51
C LYS A 72 0.77 -2.85 -5.05
N VAL A 73 -0.46 -3.28 -4.76
CA VAL A 73 -0.97 -3.40 -3.39
C VAL A 73 -0.52 -4.74 -2.82
N SER A 74 0.20 -4.71 -1.70
CA SER A 74 0.64 -5.91 -0.98
C SER A 74 -0.33 -6.32 0.11
N ASP A 75 -1.06 -5.37 0.68
CA ASP A 75 -2.10 -5.63 1.69
C ASP A 75 -3.20 -4.57 1.65
N ALA A 76 -4.41 -4.93 2.10
CA ALA A 76 -5.58 -4.05 2.12
C ALA A 76 -6.50 -4.38 3.29
N PHE A 77 -7.02 -3.34 3.94
CA PHE A 77 -7.85 -3.40 5.14
C PHE A 77 -9.04 -2.45 5.00
N ALA A 78 -10.17 -2.78 5.64
CA ALA A 78 -11.29 -1.88 5.85
C ALA A 78 -11.37 -1.56 7.35
N VAL A 79 -11.08 -0.33 7.73
CA VAL A 79 -10.95 0.11 9.14
C VAL A 79 -11.37 1.57 9.24
N ASP A 80 -12.19 1.90 10.23
CA ASP A 80 -12.49 3.29 10.63
C ASP A 80 -11.26 3.84 11.37
N VAL A 81 -10.34 4.47 10.64
CA VAL A 81 -9.07 4.92 11.21
C VAL A 81 -9.18 6.31 11.82
N ASP A 82 -10.10 7.14 11.34
CA ASP A 82 -10.28 8.50 11.81
C ASP A 82 -11.39 8.67 12.87
N GLY A 83 -12.16 7.60 13.12
CA GLY A 83 -13.18 7.53 14.16
C GLY A 83 -14.46 8.25 13.78
N ASP A 84 -14.71 8.51 12.49
CA ASP A 84 -15.94 9.17 12.02
C ASP A 84 -17.14 8.21 11.88
N GLY A 85 -16.91 6.90 12.06
CA GLY A 85 -17.91 5.85 12.00
C GLY A 85 -18.11 5.23 10.62
N LEU A 86 -17.39 5.70 9.60
CA LEU A 86 -17.29 5.06 8.28
C LEU A 86 -15.96 4.32 8.17
N LEU A 87 -15.91 3.30 7.31
CA LEU A 87 -14.69 2.53 7.09
C LEU A 87 -13.83 3.18 6.01
N GLU A 88 -12.55 3.38 6.29
CA GLU A 88 -11.55 3.64 5.25
C GLU A 88 -10.97 2.36 4.69
N VAL A 89 -10.62 2.41 3.40
CA VAL A 89 -9.75 1.42 2.78
C VAL A 89 -8.30 1.83 2.99
N VAL A 90 -7.59 1.08 3.83
CA VAL A 90 -6.14 1.26 4.05
C VAL A 90 -5.37 0.24 3.23
N ALA A 91 -4.44 0.72 2.40
CA ALA A 91 -3.65 -0.12 1.51
C ALA A 91 -2.14 0.07 1.75
N LEU A 92 -1.42 -1.05 1.84
CA LEU A 92 0.04 -1.07 1.77
C LEU A 92 0.45 -1.19 0.30
N VAL A 93 1.08 -0.15 -0.23
CA VAL A 93 1.26 0.04 -1.68
C VAL A 93 2.72 0.21 -2.06
N TRP A 94 3.13 -0.48 -3.12
CA TRP A 94 4.35 -0.18 -3.86
C TRP A 94 4.01 0.61 -5.13
N LYS A 95 4.57 1.82 -5.27
CA LYS A 95 4.42 2.64 -6.49
C LYS A 95 5.76 3.23 -6.91
N ARG A 96 5.85 3.63 -8.17
CA ARG A 96 7.01 4.37 -8.71
C ARG A 96 6.73 5.87 -8.70
N GLY A 97 7.75 6.65 -8.37
CA GLY A 97 7.64 8.11 -8.37
C GLY A 97 6.92 8.63 -7.13
N SER A 98 7.39 9.77 -6.61
CA SER A 98 6.80 10.38 -5.41
C SER A 98 5.68 11.35 -5.72
N PHE A 99 5.68 11.96 -6.91
CA PHE A 99 4.87 13.17 -7.18
C PHE A 99 3.80 13.02 -8.27
N GLY A 100 3.78 11.88 -8.99
CA GLY A 100 2.88 11.69 -10.12
C GLY A 100 2.97 12.83 -11.16
N PRO A 101 1.85 13.32 -11.72
CA PRO A 101 1.88 14.41 -12.71
C PRO A 101 2.21 15.79 -12.09
N SER A 102 2.09 15.94 -10.77
CA SER A 102 2.19 17.23 -10.06
C SER A 102 3.56 17.44 -9.41
N ARG A 103 4.64 17.09 -10.11
CA ARG A 103 6.01 17.26 -9.61
C ARG A 103 6.36 18.75 -9.43
N PRO A 104 6.80 19.18 -8.22
CA PRO A 104 7.20 20.56 -8.01
C PRO A 104 8.41 20.96 -8.88
N PHE A 105 8.43 22.21 -9.35
CA PHE A 105 9.46 22.68 -10.29
C PHE A 105 10.88 22.68 -9.70
N TRP A 106 11.02 22.77 -8.37
CA TRP A 106 12.31 22.75 -7.67
C TRP A 106 12.87 21.34 -7.44
N ILE A 107 12.14 20.28 -7.80
CA ILE A 107 12.63 18.91 -7.74
C ILE A 107 13.22 18.53 -9.10
N GLU A 108 14.55 18.57 -9.19
CA GLU A 108 15.27 18.31 -10.45
C GLU A 108 15.16 16.84 -10.90
N LYS A 109 15.25 15.89 -9.95
CA LYS A 109 15.13 14.45 -10.19
C LYS A 109 14.13 13.83 -9.22
N ASP A 110 13.09 13.20 -9.77
CA ASP A 110 12.20 12.34 -8.99
C ASP A 110 12.84 10.96 -8.85
N ASN A 111 12.64 10.31 -7.70
CA ASN A 111 13.02 8.91 -7.55
C ASN A 111 12.01 8.06 -8.34
N GLN A 112 12.44 7.52 -9.48
CA GLN A 112 11.58 6.68 -10.32
C GLN A 112 11.53 5.21 -9.87
N GLY A 113 12.24 4.87 -8.80
CA GLY A 113 12.18 3.55 -8.19
C GLY A 113 10.85 3.29 -7.50
N TYR A 114 10.58 2.01 -7.23
CA TYR A 114 9.53 1.59 -6.33
C TYR A 114 9.89 1.98 -4.90
N SER A 115 8.94 2.62 -4.23
CA SER A 115 8.93 2.85 -2.78
C SER A 115 7.64 2.30 -2.20
N GLN A 116 7.66 2.06 -0.89
CA GLN A 116 6.50 1.57 -0.15
C GLN A 116 5.74 2.74 0.47
N HIS A 117 4.42 2.61 0.54
CA HIS A 117 3.51 3.63 1.00
C HIS A 117 2.35 3.01 1.78
N VAL A 118 1.75 3.80 2.68
CA VAL A 118 0.45 3.54 3.28
C VAL A 118 -0.52 4.56 2.72
N PHE A 119 -1.57 4.09 2.06
CA PHE A 119 -2.64 4.94 1.54
C PHE A 119 -3.90 4.70 2.32
N VAL A 120 -4.62 5.78 2.61
CA VAL A 120 -5.94 5.79 3.21
C VAL A 120 -6.89 6.41 2.20
N LEU A 121 -7.91 5.64 1.86
CA LEU A 121 -8.88 5.97 0.83
C LEU A 121 -10.27 5.86 1.42
N ARG A 122 -11.17 6.74 0.99
CA ARG A 122 -12.61 6.59 1.22
C ARG A 122 -13.22 5.98 -0.03
N TYR A 123 -14.15 5.06 0.14
CA TYR A 123 -14.97 4.58 -0.97
C TYR A 123 -16.29 5.36 -0.96
N ALA A 124 -16.61 6.00 -2.08
CA ALA A 124 -17.86 6.74 -2.23
C ALA A 124 -18.18 6.89 -3.72
N ASP A 125 -19.46 6.98 -4.05
CA ASP A 125 -19.95 7.19 -5.43
C ASP A 125 -19.35 6.18 -6.44
N GLY A 126 -19.14 4.93 -6.03
CA GLY A 126 -18.52 3.89 -6.83
C GLY A 126 -17.03 4.13 -7.16
N GLY A 127 -16.31 4.90 -6.34
CA GLY A 127 -14.92 5.30 -6.59
C GLY A 127 -14.06 5.41 -5.33
N PHE A 128 -12.74 5.55 -5.53
CA PHE A 128 -11.79 5.78 -4.43
C PHE A 128 -11.41 7.24 -4.34
N ASP A 129 -11.80 7.87 -3.24
CA ASP A 129 -11.34 9.20 -2.85
C ASP A 129 -10.08 9.12 -1.99
N GLN A 130 -9.09 9.94 -2.32
CA GLN A 130 -7.79 9.92 -1.65
C GLN A 130 -7.86 10.80 -0.38
N VAL A 131 -8.08 10.17 0.78
CA VAL A 131 -8.05 10.86 2.08
C VAL A 131 -6.62 11.26 2.43
N TRP A 132 -5.70 10.30 2.37
CA TRP A 132 -4.30 10.54 2.64
C TRP A 132 -3.40 9.54 1.93
N LEU A 133 -2.37 10.05 1.26
CA LEU A 133 -1.35 9.23 0.63
C LEU A 133 0.00 9.53 1.26
N SER A 134 0.59 8.56 1.95
CA SER A 134 1.92 8.74 2.50
C SER A 134 2.96 9.03 1.41
N SER A 135 4.02 9.75 1.79
CA SER A 135 5.30 9.65 1.07
C SER A 135 5.91 8.25 1.24
N ASP A 136 7.09 8.03 0.68
CA ASP A 136 7.86 6.81 0.97
C ASP A 136 7.97 6.62 2.50
N ILE A 137 7.46 5.49 3.00
CA ILE A 137 7.50 5.17 4.44
C ILE A 137 8.93 4.82 4.90
N ARG A 138 9.87 4.63 3.95
CA ARG A 138 11.30 4.37 4.20
C ARG A 138 11.58 3.20 5.14
N MET A 139 10.66 2.26 5.15
CA MET A 139 10.77 1.00 5.86
C MET A 139 10.47 -0.14 4.89
N ASP A 140 11.14 -1.27 5.09
CA ASP A 140 10.86 -2.51 4.37
C ASP A 140 9.74 -3.25 5.13
N ALA A 141 8.53 -2.66 5.16
CA ALA A 141 7.39 -3.23 5.88
C ALA A 141 6.93 -4.52 5.18
N ARG A 142 7.12 -5.64 5.87
CA ARG A 142 6.77 -6.98 5.38
C ARG A 142 5.34 -7.36 5.74
N LYS A 143 4.86 -6.93 6.91
CA LYS A 143 3.53 -7.24 7.43
C LYS A 143 2.86 -5.98 7.94
N ALA A 144 1.58 -5.84 7.65
CA ALA A 144 0.70 -4.84 8.23
C ALA A 144 -0.49 -5.53 8.89
N TRP A 145 -1.05 -4.94 9.95
CA TRP A 145 -2.32 -5.33 10.53
C TRP A 145 -2.87 -4.18 11.40
N PHE A 146 -4.14 -4.26 11.78
CA PHE A 146 -4.80 -3.31 12.66
C PHE A 146 -5.28 -3.99 13.93
N ASP A 147 -5.13 -3.31 15.07
CA ASP A 147 -5.68 -3.75 16.35
C ASP A 147 -7.11 -3.21 16.59
N ASP A 148 -7.69 -3.57 17.74
CA ASP A 148 -9.05 -3.17 18.11
C ASP A 148 -9.20 -1.65 18.34
N ASP A 149 -8.09 -0.92 18.50
CA ASP A 149 -8.04 0.54 18.65
C ASP A 149 -7.78 1.25 17.30
N ALA A 150 -7.93 0.54 16.18
CA ALA A 150 -7.64 1.02 14.82
C ALA A 150 -6.19 1.55 14.63
N ARG A 151 -5.23 1.04 15.41
CA ARG A 151 -3.82 1.36 15.23
C ARG A 151 -3.19 0.45 14.20
N LEU A 152 -2.40 1.02 13.31
CA LEU A 152 -1.65 0.32 12.29
C LEU A 152 -0.34 -0.23 12.88
N HIS A 153 -0.18 -1.53 12.84
CA HIS A 153 1.06 -2.22 13.16
C HIS A 153 1.81 -2.56 11.89
N LEU A 154 3.07 -2.13 11.80
CA LEU A 154 3.98 -2.46 10.71
C LEU A 154 5.18 -3.24 11.23
N VAL A 155 5.42 -4.42 10.66
CA VAL A 155 6.59 -5.25 10.96
C VAL A 155 7.54 -5.24 9.77
N THR A 156 8.79 -4.83 10.01
CA THR A 156 9.84 -4.76 9.02
C THR A 156 10.47 -6.13 8.73
N LEU A 157 11.26 -6.22 7.66
CA LEU A 157 11.95 -7.46 7.27
C LEU A 157 12.90 -8.02 8.36
N ASP A 158 13.50 -7.16 9.17
CA ASP A 158 14.36 -7.53 10.31
C ASP A 158 13.56 -7.81 11.61
N GLY A 159 12.22 -7.79 11.52
CA GLY A 159 11.33 -8.16 12.61
C GLY A 159 11.10 -7.07 13.65
N GLN A 160 11.49 -5.82 13.36
CA GLN A 160 11.11 -4.68 14.20
C GLN A 160 9.65 -4.35 13.95
N GLU A 161 8.91 -4.08 15.03
CA GLU A 161 7.52 -3.64 14.97
C GLU A 161 7.45 -2.15 15.28
N SER A 162 6.52 -1.46 14.60
CA SER A 162 6.16 -0.08 14.91
C SER A 162 4.65 0.07 14.87
N ILE A 163 4.11 0.88 15.79
CA ILE A 163 2.68 1.08 15.97
C ILE A 163 2.33 2.53 15.65
N TRP A 164 1.32 2.73 14.83
CA TRP A 164 0.92 4.03 14.31
C TRP A 164 -0.56 4.27 14.57
N THR A 165 -0.93 5.47 14.98
CA THR A 165 -2.33 5.87 15.14
C THR A 165 -2.65 7.02 14.20
N TRP A 166 -3.92 7.18 13.83
CA TRP A 166 -4.33 8.30 13.01
C TRP A 166 -4.27 9.60 13.82
N GLY A 167 -3.62 10.62 13.27
CA GLY A 167 -3.60 11.98 13.78
C GLY A 167 -4.28 12.95 12.82
N GLU A 168 -4.21 14.26 13.11
CA GLU A 168 -4.89 15.30 12.32
C GLU A 168 -4.50 15.33 10.82
N TRP A 169 -3.33 14.81 10.46
CA TRP A 169 -2.78 14.89 9.09
C TRP A 169 -2.29 13.54 8.55
N GLY A 170 -2.74 12.43 9.14
CA GLY A 170 -2.34 11.07 8.80
C GLY A 170 -1.70 10.31 9.96
N PHE A 171 -1.07 9.18 9.66
CA PHE A 171 -0.50 8.29 10.68
C PHE A 171 0.70 8.89 11.43
N VAL A 172 0.70 8.73 12.75
CA VAL A 172 1.75 9.18 13.67
C VAL A 172 2.25 7.99 14.49
N LEU A 173 3.58 7.87 14.61
CA LEU A 173 4.24 6.82 15.38
C LEU A 173 3.91 6.94 16.87
N VAL A 174 3.58 5.83 17.50
CA VAL A 174 3.26 5.72 18.93
C VAL A 174 4.30 4.86 19.66
N GLU A 175 4.69 3.72 19.07
CA GLU A 175 5.62 2.75 19.65
C GLU A 175 6.58 2.20 18.59
#